data_AF-A0A2N2FQY7-F1
#
_entry.id   AF-A0A2N2FQY7-F1
#
_cell.length_a   1.000
_cell.length_b   1.000
_cell.length_c   1.000
_cell.angle_alpha   90.00
_cell.angle_beta   90.00
_cell.angle_gamma   90.00
#
_symmetry.space_group_name_H-M   'P 1'
#
loop_
_entity.id
_entity.type
_entity.pdbx_description
1 polymer ?
#
loop_
_entity_poly.entity_id
_entity_poly.type
_entity_poly.pdbx_seq_one_letter_code
_entity_poly.pdbx_strand_id
1 'polypeptide(L)' 'MKQSFWLMMSRSSLMKAINPKVKVILASGYIMSRQIAAVMAQGCRAFMSKPYRLEDLAEKIREIIDKA' A
#
# COMPACT_ATOMS: atom_id res chain seq x y z
N MET A 1 -10.38 1.14 -15.60
CA MET A 1 -9.32 0.51 -14.78
C MET A 1 -8.35 1.51 -14.11
N LYS A 2 -8.02 2.69 -14.71
CA LYS A 2 -7.27 3.77 -14.02
C LYS A 2 -8.03 4.40 -12.83
N GLN A 3 -9.37 4.36 -12.87
CA GLN A 3 -10.24 4.99 -11.87
C GLN A 3 -10.13 4.33 -10.49
N SER A 4 -10.04 3.00 -10.43
CA SER A 4 -9.92 2.24 -9.18
C SER A 4 -8.63 2.55 -8.41
N PHE A 5 -7.55 2.87 -9.12
CA PHE A 5 -6.26 3.25 -8.52
C PHE A 5 -6.33 4.62 -7.85
N TRP A 6 -6.90 5.63 -8.52
CA TRP A 6 -7.05 6.98 -7.96
C TRP A 6 -8.00 7.01 -6.75
N LEU A 7 -9.06 6.20 -6.77
CA LEU A 7 -9.94 6.03 -5.61
C LEU A 7 -9.19 5.43 -4.42
N MET A 8 -8.34 4.43 -4.64
CA MET A 8 -7.52 3.84 -3.60
C MET A 8 -6.52 4.84 -3.00
N MET A 9 -5.94 5.73 -3.83
CA MET A 9 -5.06 6.81 -3.37
C MET A 9 -5.79 7.82 -2.50
N SER A 10 -6.96 8.30 -2.94
CA SER A 10 -7.78 9.23 -2.16
C SER A 10 -8.15 8.65 -0.80
N ARG A 11 -8.48 7.35 -0.74
CA ARG A 11 -8.80 6.64 0.51
C ARG A 11 -7.60 6.55 1.45
N SER A 12 -6.40 6.25 0.94
CA SER A 12 -5.20 6.21 1.78
C SER A 12 -4.91 7.58 2.42
N SER A 13 -5.13 8.68 1.69
CA SER A 13 -4.94 10.02 2.23
C SER A 13 -5.94 10.34 3.35
N LEU A 14 -7.21 9.92 3.19
CA LEU A 14 -8.23 10.08 4.25
C LEU A 14 -7.84 9.32 5.53
N MET A 15 -7.33 8.09 5.39
CA MET A 15 -6.90 7.31 6.56
C MET A 15 -5.76 7.99 7.31
N LYS A 16 -4.83 8.62 6.59
CA LYS A 16 -3.73 9.38 7.19
C LYS A 16 -4.16 10.69 7.82
N ALA A 17 -5.19 11.35 7.29
CA ALA A 17 -5.77 12.53 7.91
C ALA A 17 -6.41 12.19 9.27
N ILE A 18 -6.96 10.99 9.41
CA ILE A 18 -7.55 10.49 10.66
C ILE A 18 -6.45 10.03 11.65
N ASN A 19 -5.48 9.26 11.17
CA ASN A 19 -4.33 8.84 11.98
C ASN A 19 -3.05 8.91 11.14
N PRO A 20 -2.20 9.94 11.35
CA PRO A 20 -0.98 10.12 10.55
C PRO A 20 0.05 9.00 10.75
N LYS A 21 -0.05 8.23 11.84
CA LYS A 21 0.83 7.09 12.13
C LYS A 21 0.34 5.77 11.52
N VAL A 22 -0.84 5.76 10.86
CA VAL A 22 -1.37 4.55 10.24
C VAL A 22 -0.43 4.03 9.16
N LYS A 23 -0.08 2.75 9.25
CA LYS A 23 0.76 2.07 8.26
C LYS A 23 -0.17 1.47 7.20
N VAL A 24 0.10 1.77 5.94
CA VAL A 24 -0.74 1.32 4.82
C VAL A 24 0.08 0.40 3.92
N ILE A 25 -0.51 -0.76 3.58
CA ILE A 25 -0.01 -1.69 2.56
C ILE A 25 -0.99 -1.65 1.40
N LEU A 26 -0.50 -1.45 0.19
CA LEU A 26 -1.33 -1.41 -1.02
C LEU A 26 -1.27 -2.76 -1.74
N ALA A 27 -2.43 -3.38 -1.94
CA ALA A 27 -2.53 -4.70 -2.57
C ALA A 27 -3.30 -4.62 -3.89
N SER A 28 -2.59 -4.64 -5.04
CA SER A 28 -3.21 -4.46 -6.37
C SER A 28 -2.55 -5.30 -7.46
N GLY A 29 -3.32 -5.89 -8.38
CA GLY A 29 -2.80 -6.66 -9.52
C GLY A 29 -2.20 -5.82 -10.65
N TYR A 30 -1.57 -4.68 -10.32
CA TYR A 30 -1.07 -3.69 -11.28
C TYR A 30 0.45 -3.60 -11.23
N ILE A 31 1.13 -3.78 -12.37
CA ILE A 31 2.59 -4.05 -12.43
C ILE A 31 3.40 -2.81 -12.87
N MET A 32 2.80 -1.64 -13.01
CA MET A 32 3.52 -0.46 -13.53
C MET A 32 4.36 0.24 -12.45
N SER A 33 5.67 -0.06 -12.49
CA SER A 33 6.74 0.45 -11.63
C SER A 33 6.69 1.94 -11.32
N ARG A 34 6.41 2.79 -12.32
CA ARG A 34 6.38 4.25 -12.16
C ARG A 34 5.24 4.74 -11.25
N GLN A 35 4.10 4.05 -11.27
CA GLN A 35 2.97 4.38 -10.39
C GLN A 35 3.20 3.89 -8.96
N ILE A 36 3.87 2.75 -8.80
CA ILE A 36 4.25 2.22 -7.49
C ILE A 36 5.18 3.20 -6.77
N ALA A 37 6.17 3.77 -7.46
CA ALA A 37 7.06 4.79 -6.88
C ALA A 37 6.29 6.01 -6.34
N ALA A 38 5.29 6.51 -7.07
CA ALA A 38 4.45 7.62 -6.63
C ALA A 38 3.61 7.28 -5.38
N VAL A 39 3.12 6.03 -5.29
CA VAL A 39 2.36 5.53 -4.13
C VAL A 39 3.24 5.42 -2.89
N MET A 40 4.46 4.90 -3.05
CA MET A 40 5.43 4.81 -1.96
C MET A 40 5.82 6.21 -1.46
N ALA A 41 5.99 7.18 -2.37
CA ALA A 41 6.29 8.59 -2.02
C ALA A 41 5.16 9.27 -1.23
N GLN A 42 3.91 8.85 -1.42
CA GLN A 42 2.75 9.33 -0.63
C GLN A 42 2.67 8.68 0.76
N GLY A 43 3.70 7.91 1.14
CA GLY A 43 3.92 7.27 2.43
C GLY A 43 3.15 5.97 2.60
N CYS A 44 2.87 5.26 1.51
CA CYS A 44 2.54 3.85 1.60
C CYS A 44 3.80 3.08 2.04
N ARG A 45 3.67 2.16 3.00
CA ARG A 45 4.82 1.45 3.60
C ARG A 45 5.23 0.23 2.78
N ALA A 46 4.31 -0.36 2.01
CA ALA A 46 4.61 -1.44 1.08
C ALA A 46 3.55 -1.57 -0.01
N PHE A 47 3.97 -2.18 -1.12
CA PHE A 47 3.10 -2.60 -2.21
C PHE A 47 3.19 -4.12 -2.38
N MET A 48 2.06 -4.77 -2.65
CA MET A 48 1.99 -6.20 -2.94
C MET A 48 1.07 -6.44 -4.13
N SER A 49 1.55 -7.22 -5.11
CA SER A 49 0.73 -7.59 -6.25
C SER A 49 -0.22 -8.72 -5.90
N LYS A 50 -1.47 -8.64 -6.37
CA LYS A 50 -2.38 -9.79 -6.34
C LYS A 50 -2.19 -10.66 -7.60
N PRO A 51 -2.23 -11.99 -7.49
CA PRO A 51 -2.36 -12.77 -6.25
C PRO A 51 -1.06 -12.81 -5.44
N TYR A 52 -1.20 -12.94 -4.12
CA TYR A 52 -0.09 -13.11 -3.17
C TYR A 52 -0.37 -14.31 -2.27
N ARG A 53 0.68 -14.88 -1.68
CA ARG A 53 0.53 -15.95 -0.69
C ARG A 53 0.24 -15.36 0.69
N LEU A 54 -0.41 -16.14 1.54
CA LEU A 54 -0.71 -15.70 2.91
C LEU A 54 0.59 -15.55 3.74
N GLU A 55 1.57 -16.42 3.48
CA GLU A 55 2.88 -16.37 4.12
C GLU A 55 3.58 -15.03 3.81
N ASP A 56 3.60 -14.63 2.53
CA ASP A 56 4.20 -13.36 2.09
C ASP A 56 3.51 -12.15 2.74
N LEU A 57 2.18 -12.21 2.90
CA LEU A 57 1.42 -11.17 3.58
C LEU A 57 1.78 -11.08 5.07
N ALA A 58 1.85 -12.23 5.76
CA ALA A 58 2.18 -12.28 7.18
C ALA A 58 3.59 -11.74 7.45
N GLU A 59 4.56 -12.14 6.64
CA GLU A 59 5.94 -11.64 6.70
C GLU A 59 5.97 -10.12 6.46
N LYS A 60 5.22 -9.64 5.45
CA LYS A 60 5.19 -8.20 5.14
C LYS A 60 4.53 -7.36 6.22
N ILE A 61 3.49 -7.88 6.86
CA ILE A 61 2.85 -7.23 8.01
C ILE A 61 3.84 -7.14 9.17
N ARG A 62 4.53 -8.24 9.51
CA ARG A 62 5.58 -8.26 10.54
C ARG A 62 6.68 -7.24 10.25
N GLU A 63 7.21 -7.24 9.02
CA GLU A 63 8.23 -6.30 8.59
C GLU A 63 7.83 -4.84 8.86
N ILE A 64 6.57 -4.49 8.60
CA ILE A 64 6.06 -3.12 8.72
C ILE A 64 5.70 -2.78 10.16
N ILE A 65 5.21 -3.74 10.94
CA ILE A 65 4.89 -3.55 12.34
C ILE A 65 6.17 -3.39 13.15
N ASP A 66 7.14 -4.28 12.96
CA ASP A 66 8.34 -4.42 13.80
C ASP A 66 9.44 -3.39 13.46
N LYS A 67 9.51 -2.87 12.23
CA LYS A 67 10.44 -1.78 11.84
C LYS A 67 9.97 -0.37 12.23
N ALA A 68 9.18 -0.20 13.30
CA ALA A 68 8.58 1.10 13.66
C ALA A 68 8.93 1.58 15.05
#